data_AF-A0A7V9NEY2-F1
#
_entry.id   AF-A0A7V9NEY2-F1
#
_cell.length_a   1.000
_cell.length_b   1.000
_cell.length_c   1.000
_cell.angle_alpha   90.00
_cell.angle_beta   90.00
_cell.angle_gamma   90.00
#
_symmetry.space_group_name_H-M   'P 1'
#
loop_
_entity.id
_entity.type
_entity.pdbx_description
1 polymer ?
#
loop_
_entity_poly.entity_id
_entity_poly.type
_entity_poly.pdbx_seq_one_letter_code
_entity_poly.pdbx_strand_id
1 'polypeptide(L)'
;MASQNDPMGWGDEDNYWRTNYSNRPYASGGSGYDSFQPGYRYGYESANHNQGRDWTDVENDLSQGWNSYEHRGGSTWEQVKDAVRDAWDRVTGNRHNTSR
;
A
#
# COMPACT_ATOMS: atom_id res chain seq x y z
N MET A 1 12.79 4.70 -20.65
CA MET A 1 11.41 4.22 -20.38
C MET A 1 11.55 3.02 -19.47
N ALA A 2 11.49 3.22 -18.15
CA ALA A 2 11.78 2.16 -17.18
C ALA A 2 10.62 1.16 -17.15
N SER A 3 10.95 -0.06 -17.53
CA SER A 3 10.08 -1.24 -17.60
C SER A 3 9.55 -1.61 -16.22
N GLN A 4 8.30 -1.25 -15.92
CA GLN A 4 7.57 -1.71 -14.73
C GLN A 4 6.99 -3.12 -14.96
N ASN A 5 7.83 -4.06 -15.37
CA ASN A 5 7.51 -5.48 -15.39
C ASN A 5 8.23 -6.10 -14.18
N ASP A 6 7.58 -6.05 -13.02
CA ASP A 6 7.93 -6.85 -11.84
C ASP A 6 6.98 -8.06 -11.82
N PRO A 7 7.37 -9.22 -12.39
CA PRO A 7 6.46 -10.29 -12.76
C PRO A 7 5.86 -11.13 -11.61
N MET A 8 6.11 -10.84 -10.33
CA MET A 8 5.41 -11.51 -9.20
C MET A 8 5.47 -10.65 -7.92
N GLY A 9 4.56 -9.67 -7.76
CA GLY A 9 4.46 -8.96 -6.48
C GLY A 9 3.42 -7.83 -6.37
N TRP A 10 3.22 -6.99 -7.39
CA TRP A 10 2.16 -5.97 -7.33
C TRP A 10 0.84 -6.47 -7.93
N GLY A 11 0.87 -7.27 -9.00
CA GLY A 11 -0.34 -7.74 -9.68
C GLY A 11 -1.25 -8.64 -8.83
N ASP A 12 -0.65 -9.54 -8.04
CA ASP A 12 -1.39 -10.40 -7.10
C ASP A 12 -1.98 -9.58 -5.93
N GLU A 13 -1.18 -8.68 -5.36
CA GLU A 13 -1.61 -7.72 -4.34
C GLU A 13 -2.74 -6.80 -4.84
N ASP A 14 -2.63 -6.28 -6.06
CA ASP A 14 -3.67 -5.45 -6.70
C ASP A 14 -4.99 -6.22 -6.80
N ASN A 15 -4.96 -7.45 -7.32
CA ASN A 15 -6.16 -8.27 -7.46
C ASN A 15 -6.79 -8.63 -6.09
N TYR A 16 -5.94 -8.89 -5.09
CA TYR A 16 -6.40 -9.11 -3.72
C TYR A 16 -7.08 -7.85 -3.17
N TRP A 17 -6.45 -6.68 -3.24
CA TRP A 17 -7.01 -5.44 -2.71
C TRP A 17 -8.25 -5.01 -3.48
N ARG A 18 -8.30 -5.21 -4.79
CA ARG A 18 -9.49 -4.93 -5.61
C ARG A 18 -10.74 -5.67 -5.12
N THR A 19 -10.57 -6.86 -4.55
CA THR A 19 -11.68 -7.68 -4.02
C THR A 19 -11.89 -7.46 -2.52
N ASN A 20 -10.85 -7.11 -1.77
CA ASN A 20 -10.91 -6.99 -0.31
C ASN A 20 -11.11 -5.57 0.21
N TYR A 21 -10.77 -4.54 -0.57
CA TYR A 21 -10.86 -3.14 -0.11
C TYR A 21 -12.28 -2.78 0.32
N SER A 22 -13.30 -3.29 -0.39
CA SER A 22 -14.71 -3.01 -0.09
C SER A 22 -15.15 -3.52 1.29
N ASN A 23 -14.43 -4.49 1.87
CA ASN A 23 -14.69 -4.99 3.22
C ASN A 23 -14.04 -4.11 4.30
N ARG A 24 -13.25 -3.11 3.92
CA ARG A 24 -12.55 -2.25 4.85
C ARG A 24 -13.43 -1.08 5.28
N PRO A 25 -13.35 -0.66 6.56
CA PRO A 25 -14.20 0.40 7.09
C PRO A 25 -14.00 1.75 6.37
N TYR A 26 -12.78 2.03 5.89
CA TYR A 26 -12.46 3.25 5.15
C TYR A 26 -13.01 3.25 3.71
N ALA A 27 -13.35 2.10 3.13
CA ALA A 27 -13.95 2.03 1.80
C ALA A 27 -15.45 2.34 1.79
N SER A 28 -16.08 2.44 2.97
CA SER A 28 -17.52 2.69 3.10
C SER A 28 -17.97 4.10 2.65
N GLY A 29 -17.03 4.98 2.30
CA GLY A 29 -17.29 6.37 1.88
C GLY A 29 -17.64 6.57 0.40
N GLY A 30 -17.82 5.51 -0.38
CA GLY A 30 -18.15 5.58 -1.81
C GLY A 30 -16.95 5.87 -2.73
N SER A 31 -15.75 6.00 -2.17
CA SER A 31 -14.50 6.04 -2.95
C SER A 31 -14.26 4.67 -3.60
N GLY A 32 -14.06 4.67 -4.91
CA GLY A 32 -13.76 3.46 -5.67
C GLY A 32 -12.35 2.93 -5.37
N TYR A 33 -12.09 1.68 -5.78
CA TYR A 33 -10.76 1.08 -5.66
C TYR A 33 -9.66 1.97 -6.23
N ASP A 34 -9.93 2.65 -7.34
CA ASP A 34 -8.99 3.56 -8.03
C ASP A 34 -8.43 4.67 -7.12
N SER A 35 -9.23 5.15 -6.15
CA SER A 35 -8.79 6.17 -5.20
C SER A 35 -7.80 5.65 -4.15
N PHE A 36 -7.85 4.34 -3.86
CA PHE A 36 -7.02 3.66 -2.86
C PHE A 36 -5.88 2.85 -3.48
N GLN A 37 -6.01 2.45 -4.75
CA GLN A 37 -5.01 1.73 -5.53
C GLN A 37 -3.60 2.33 -5.41
N PRO A 38 -3.40 3.66 -5.57
CA PRO A 38 -2.06 4.23 -5.40
C PRO A 38 -1.55 4.13 -3.95
N GLY A 39 -2.45 4.12 -2.95
CA GLY A 39 -2.11 3.91 -1.54
C GLY A 39 -1.61 2.49 -1.27
N TYR A 40 -2.34 1.49 -1.74
CA TYR A 40 -1.91 0.08 -1.62
C TYR A 40 -0.56 -0.15 -2.31
N ARG A 41 -0.36 0.46 -3.49
CA ARG A 41 0.89 0.37 -4.24
C ARG A 41 2.05 0.95 -3.45
N TYR A 42 1.86 2.17 -2.97
CA TYR A 42 2.87 2.85 -2.20
C TYR A 42 3.23 2.12 -0.91
N GLY A 43 2.24 1.56 -0.21
CA GLY A 43 2.45 0.74 0.99
C GLY A 43 3.23 -0.55 0.69
N TYR A 44 2.88 -1.24 -0.40
CA TYR A 44 3.58 -2.43 -0.85
C TYR A 44 5.04 -2.13 -1.21
N GLU A 45 5.29 -1.14 -2.07
CA GLU A 45 6.63 -0.72 -2.49
C GLU A 45 7.47 -0.32 -1.27
N SER A 46 6.89 0.49 -0.37
CA SER A 46 7.55 0.98 0.83
C SER A 46 7.91 -0.12 1.82
N ALA A 47 7.00 -1.09 2.04
CA ALA A 47 7.24 -2.22 2.94
C ALA A 47 8.30 -3.19 2.40
N ASN A 48 8.42 -3.28 1.07
CA ASN A 48 9.50 -4.01 0.43
C ASN A 48 10.85 -3.31 0.59
N HIS A 49 10.88 -1.98 0.64
CA HIS A 49 12.12 -1.21 0.82
C HIS A 49 12.54 -1.09 2.29
N ASN A 50 11.58 -1.00 3.21
CA ASN A 50 11.81 -0.78 4.64
C ASN A 50 11.57 -2.05 5.47
N GLN A 51 12.16 -3.16 5.04
CA GLN A 51 11.98 -4.45 5.69
C GLN A 51 12.55 -4.40 7.12
N GLY A 52 11.79 -4.92 8.09
CA GLY A 52 12.21 -4.97 9.50
C GLY A 52 11.99 -3.67 10.28
N ARG A 53 11.29 -2.68 9.72
CA ARG A 53 10.83 -1.49 10.45
C ARG A 53 9.35 -1.58 10.80
N ASP A 54 8.99 -0.98 11.92
CA ASP A 54 7.60 -0.87 12.37
C ASP A 54 6.86 0.25 11.63
N TRP A 55 5.55 0.07 11.45
CA TRP A 55 4.68 1.08 10.81
C TRP A 55 4.80 2.45 11.47
N THR A 56 4.82 2.50 12.81
CA THR A 56 4.92 3.76 13.57
C THR A 56 6.20 4.54 13.30
N ASP A 57 7.31 3.85 12.98
CA ASP A 57 8.59 4.47 12.66
C ASP A 57 8.62 5.03 11.25
N VAL A 58 7.91 4.39 10.32
CA VAL A 58 7.91 4.79 8.90
C VAL A 58 6.74 5.69 8.54
N GLU A 59 5.65 5.70 9.29
CA GLU A 59 4.43 6.45 8.96
C GLU A 59 4.71 7.92 8.65
N ASN A 60 5.60 8.55 9.44
CA ASN A 60 5.96 9.95 9.24
C ASN A 60 6.72 10.15 7.90
N ASP A 61 7.72 9.33 7.64
CA ASP A 61 8.49 9.35 6.39
C ASP A 61 7.60 9.05 5.17
N LEU A 62 6.73 8.05 5.29
CA LEU A 62 5.79 7.67 4.25
C LEU A 62 4.78 8.78 3.95
N SER A 63 4.28 9.46 4.97
CA SER A 63 3.36 10.60 4.80
C SER A 63 4.03 11.76 4.06
N GLN A 64 5.32 12.00 4.34
CA GLN A 64 6.09 13.02 3.63
C GLN A 64 6.32 12.60 2.17
N GLY A 65 6.74 11.35 1.94
CA GLY A 65 6.94 10.81 0.59
C GLY A 65 5.65 10.79 -0.25
N TRP A 66 4.49 10.56 0.37
CA TRP A 66 3.20 10.62 -0.32
C TRP A 66 2.92 11.98 -0.96
N ASN A 67 3.32 13.07 -0.31
CA ASN A 67 3.18 14.43 -0.86
C ASN A 67 4.08 14.69 -2.08
N SER A 68 5.10 13.86 -2.30
CA SER A 68 5.97 13.90 -3.47
C SER A 68 5.67 12.78 -4.48
N TYR A 69 4.74 11.88 -4.16
CA TYR A 69 4.42 10.73 -5.00
C TYR A 69 3.64 11.16 -6.25
N GLU A 70 4.21 10.90 -7.43
CA GLU A 70 3.63 11.30 -8.72
C GLU A 70 2.32 10.56 -9.04
N HIS A 71 2.15 9.34 -8.52
CA HIS A 71 0.96 8.51 -8.75
C HIS A 71 -0.13 8.67 -7.70
N ARG A 72 0.00 9.62 -6.75
CA ARG A 72 -1.02 9.83 -5.70
C ARG A 72 -2.39 10.29 -6.24
N GLY A 73 -2.39 10.84 -7.46
CA GLY A 73 -3.57 11.46 -8.06
C GLY A 73 -4.07 12.64 -7.23
N GLY A 74 -5.36 12.63 -6.91
CA GLY A 74 -6.01 13.64 -6.05
C GLY A 74 -6.17 13.24 -4.59
N SER A 75 -5.70 12.06 -4.19
CA SER A 75 -5.93 11.53 -2.85
C SER A 75 -4.95 12.11 -1.82
N THR A 76 -5.46 12.47 -0.64
CA THR A 76 -4.64 12.92 0.49
C THR A 76 -4.04 11.73 1.24
N TRP A 77 -2.96 11.96 2.00
CA TRP A 77 -2.38 10.93 2.86
C TRP A 77 -3.43 10.34 3.80
N GLU A 78 -4.27 11.17 4.43
CA GLU A 78 -5.29 10.67 5.36
C GLU A 78 -6.33 9.75 4.71
N GLN A 79 -6.63 9.95 3.41
CA GLN A 79 -7.54 9.08 2.68
C GLN A 79 -6.91 7.72 2.38
N VAL A 80 -5.60 7.69 2.10
CA VAL A 80 -4.91 6.46 1.69
C VAL A 80 -4.14 5.78 2.81
N LYS A 81 -3.88 6.44 3.95
CA LYS A 81 -2.98 5.93 4.99
C LYS A 81 -3.42 4.56 5.50
N ASP A 82 -4.72 4.33 5.62
CA ASP A 82 -5.26 3.05 6.07
C ASP A 82 -5.04 1.96 5.01
N ALA A 83 -5.18 2.29 3.73
CA ALA A 83 -4.84 1.39 2.61
C ALA A 83 -3.34 1.11 2.54
N VAL A 84 -2.50 2.14 2.69
CA VAL A 84 -1.03 2.03 2.74
C VAL A 84 -0.61 1.10 3.89
N ARG A 85 -1.19 1.31 5.08
CA ARG A 85 -0.92 0.50 6.27
C ARG A 85 -1.35 -0.96 6.08
N ASP A 86 -2.51 -1.19 5.49
CA ASP A 86 -3.01 -2.53 5.20
C ASP A 86 -2.10 -3.29 4.23
N ALA A 87 -1.64 -2.63 3.15
CA ALA A 87 -0.65 -3.20 2.24
C ALA A 87 0.68 -3.48 2.94
N TRP A 88 1.14 -2.55 3.78
CA TRP A 88 2.36 -2.69 4.55
C TRP A 88 2.31 -3.90 5.48
N ASP A 89 1.27 -4.00 6.31
CA ASP A 89 1.06 -5.07 7.28
C ASP A 89 0.97 -6.43 6.60
N ARG A 90 0.36 -6.50 5.42
CA ARG A 90 0.32 -7.74 4.63
C ARG A 90 1.72 -8.16 4.20
N VAL A 91 2.55 -7.25 3.70
CA VAL A 91 3.92 -7.56 3.25
C VAL A 91 4.83 -7.95 4.42
N THR A 92 4.79 -7.19 5.51
CA THR A 92 5.62 -7.47 6.69
C THR A 92 5.11 -8.67 7.49
N GLY A 93 3.81 -8.86 7.59
CA GLY A 93 3.15 -10.01 8.21
C GLY A 93 3.35 -11.32 7.44
N ASN A 94 3.33 -11.29 6.11
CA ASN A 94 3.58 -12.49 5.29
C ASN A 94 5.01 -13.02 5.47
N ARG A 95 6.00 -12.15 5.71
CA ARG A 95 7.39 -12.56 5.94
C ARG A 95 7.64 -13.22 7.30
N HIS A 96 6.82 -12.95 8.31
CA HIS A 96 6.94 -13.59 9.62
C HIS A 96 6.63 -15.10 9.59
N ASN A 97 6.06 -15.62 8.49
CA ASN A 97 5.66 -17.02 8.36
C ASN A 97 6.66 -17.89 7.55
N THR A 98 7.80 -17.36 7.10
CA THR A 98 8.82 -18.16 6.37
C THR A 98 9.93 -18.66 7.31
N SER A 99 9.53 -19.29 8.41
CA SER A 99 10.41 -20.14 9.23
C SER A 99 9.81 -21.55 9.29
N ARG A 100 10.18 -22.40 8.34
CA ARG A 100 10.13 -23.87 8.46
C ARG A 100 11.29 -24.50 7.72
#